data_AF-A0A6G0Y6R4-F1
#
_entry.id   AF-A0A6G0Y6R4-F1
#
_cell.length_a   1.000
_cell.length_b   1.000
_cell.length_c   1.000
_cell.angle_alpha   90.00
_cell.angle_beta   90.00
_cell.angle_gamma   90.00
#
_symmetry.space_group_name_H-M   'P 1'
#
loop_
_entity.id
_entity.type
_entity.pdbx_description
1 polymer ?
#
loop_
_entity_poly.entity_id
_entity_poly.type
_entity_poly.pdbx_seq_one_letter_code
_entity_poly.pdbx_strand_id
1 'polypeptide(L)'
;MYSYRNCHRRHLMLCCEGSMNIFPFDQPLCTFSMESISYEKSDLKYVWKDDNSVLVKSPNLKTSNAYLERNRTYECASTGSWRGNYSCLQVEMIFSRDRTFYFATIFIPGLILVTSSFITFFLEWDAVPARTIIGVTTMLNYFTTSNSFRRTLPDVANLTAMNVWDGVCMCFVFASFVEFVIVNCTGRRKVKSNISSNAGNGTISKTIDIE
;
A
#
# COMPACT_ATOMS: atom_id res chain seq x y z
N MET A 1 34.91 -20.67 40.29
CA MET A 1 35.24 -20.92 38.87
C MET A 1 34.74 -19.73 38.07
N TYR A 2 35.63 -18.81 37.67
CA TYR A 2 35.24 -17.60 36.95
C TYR A 2 34.91 -17.97 35.50
N SER A 3 33.61 -18.00 35.17
CA SER A 3 33.17 -18.10 33.78
C SER A 3 33.41 -16.76 33.11
N TYR A 4 34.54 -16.63 32.41
CA TYR A 4 34.80 -15.47 31.56
C TYR A 4 33.79 -15.46 30.41
N ARG A 5 32.73 -14.65 30.55
CA ARG A 5 31.78 -14.40 29.47
C ARG A 5 32.40 -13.41 28.48
N ASN A 6 33.12 -13.93 27.50
CA ASN A 6 33.53 -13.14 26.34
C ASN A 6 32.30 -12.94 25.44
N CYS A 7 31.63 -11.80 25.61
CA CYS A 7 30.53 -11.39 24.77
C CYS A 7 31.05 -10.59 23.57
N HIS A 8 30.65 -10.98 22.36
CA HIS A 8 30.98 -10.23 21.15
C HIS A 8 29.75 -9.56 20.56
N ARG A 9 29.86 -8.26 20.29
CA ARG A 9 28.84 -7.54 19.52
C ARG A 9 29.03 -7.84 18.04
N ARG A 10 27.99 -8.36 17.40
CA ARG A 10 27.94 -8.61 15.95
C ARG A 10 26.83 -7.76 15.32
N HIS A 11 27.07 -7.32 14.09
CA HIS A 11 26.05 -6.73 13.24
C HIS A 11 25.69 -7.77 12.17
N LEU A 12 24.40 -8.03 12.00
CA LEU A 12 23.88 -9.03 11.08
C LEU A 12 22.81 -8.34 10.24
N MET A 13 22.92 -8.46 8.92
CA MET A 13 21.83 -8.12 8.01
C MET A 13 21.07 -9.41 7.71
N LEU A 14 19.78 -9.42 8.05
CA LEU A 14 18.91 -10.56 7.81
C LEU A 14 18.09 -10.31 6.54
N CYS A 15 18.14 -11.26 5.61
CA CYS A 15 17.28 -11.26 4.44
C CYS A 15 16.07 -12.14 4.76
N CYS A 16 14.87 -11.54 4.78
CA CYS A 16 13.64 -12.27 5.05
C CYS A 16 12.76 -12.26 3.80
N GLU A 17 12.30 -13.44 3.40
CA GLU A 17 11.35 -13.59 2.30
C GLU A 17 9.93 -13.58 2.88
N GLY A 18 9.29 -12.40 2.85
CA GLY A 18 7.92 -12.21 3.33
C GLY A 18 6.93 -12.16 2.17
N SER A 19 5.79 -12.84 2.32
CA SER A 19 4.66 -12.64 1.41
C SER A 19 4.00 -11.29 1.65
N MET A 20 3.98 -10.44 0.63
CA MET A 20 3.40 -9.09 0.68
C MET A 20 1.92 -9.05 0.24
N ASN A 21 1.24 -10.20 0.12
CA ASN A 21 -0.12 -10.27 -0.41
C ASN A 21 -1.14 -9.45 0.42
N ILE A 22 -0.98 -9.43 1.73
CA ILE A 22 -1.86 -8.68 2.65
C ILE A 22 -1.21 -7.40 3.20
N PHE A 23 -0.20 -6.87 2.50
CA PHE A 23 0.43 -5.61 2.88
C PHE A 23 -0.61 -4.48 3.00
N PRO A 24 -0.54 -3.59 4.02
CA PRO A 24 0.45 -3.48 5.12
C PRO A 24 0.07 -4.25 6.40
N PHE A 25 -0.91 -5.14 6.33
CA PHE A 25 -1.40 -5.94 7.47
C PHE A 25 -0.65 -7.27 7.63
N ASP A 26 0.51 -7.41 6.97
CA ASP A 26 1.36 -8.58 6.99
C ASP A 26 2.16 -8.69 8.30
N GLN A 27 2.47 -9.94 8.66
CA GLN A 27 3.37 -10.30 9.74
C GLN A 27 4.56 -11.07 9.16
N PRO A 28 5.59 -10.39 8.63
CA PRO A 28 6.73 -11.08 8.04
C PRO A 28 7.48 -11.91 9.08
N LEU A 29 7.70 -13.18 8.75
CA LEU A 29 8.52 -14.10 9.50
C LEU A 29 9.97 -13.98 9.02
N CYS A 30 10.86 -13.63 9.94
CA CYS A 30 12.29 -13.57 9.73
C CYS A 30 12.97 -14.69 10.51
N THR A 31 13.67 -15.58 9.80
CA THR A 31 14.47 -16.65 10.41
C THR A 31 15.95 -16.38 10.22
N PHE A 32 16.74 -16.63 11.25
CA PHE A 32 18.18 -16.81 11.06
C PHE A 32 18.64 -18.06 11.79
N SER A 33 19.59 -18.75 11.19
CA SER A 33 20.24 -19.94 11.75
C SER A 33 21.72 -19.67 11.98
N MET A 34 22.25 -20.30 13.02
CA MET A 34 23.69 -20.36 13.28
C MET A 34 24.12 -21.83 13.23
N GLU A 35 25.12 -22.10 12.40
CA GLU A 35 25.72 -23.41 12.22
C GLU A 35 27.26 -23.30 12.16
N SER A 36 27.94 -24.40 12.44
CA SER A 36 29.39 -24.51 12.29
C SER A 36 29.73 -24.75 10.83
N ILE A 37 30.74 -24.05 10.33
CA ILE A 37 31.20 -24.23 8.95
C ILE A 37 31.97 -25.56 8.78
N SER A 38 32.70 -25.99 9.81
CA SER A 38 33.70 -27.06 9.67
C SER A 38 33.47 -28.30 10.55
N TYR A 39 32.73 -28.18 11.65
CA TYR A 39 32.57 -29.26 12.63
C TYR A 39 31.18 -29.87 12.57
N GLU A 40 31.11 -31.18 12.47
CA GLU A 40 29.85 -31.92 12.54
C GLU A 40 29.31 -31.97 13.98
N LYS A 41 28.05 -32.41 14.12
CA LYS A 41 27.35 -32.52 15.40
C LYS A 41 28.04 -33.47 16.39
N SER A 42 28.83 -34.44 15.92
CA SER A 42 29.63 -35.32 16.78
C SER A 42 30.71 -34.57 17.56
N ASP A 43 31.27 -33.53 16.94
CA ASP A 43 32.42 -32.81 17.46
C ASP A 43 32.00 -31.50 18.16
N LEU A 44 30.92 -30.88 17.68
CA LEU A 44 30.39 -29.64 18.21
C LEU A 44 28.86 -29.62 18.22
N LYS A 45 28.29 -29.56 19.42
CA LYS A 45 26.85 -29.39 19.63
C LYS A 45 26.54 -28.00 20.17
N TYR A 46 25.77 -27.22 19.41
CA TYR A 46 25.19 -25.97 19.89
C TYR A 46 23.93 -26.26 20.70
N VAL A 47 23.81 -25.60 21.85
CA VAL A 47 22.65 -25.71 22.74
C VAL A 47 22.29 -24.32 23.23
N TRP A 48 21.00 -23.99 23.21
CA TRP A 48 20.52 -22.76 23.83
C TRP A 48 20.73 -22.83 25.33
N LYS A 49 21.16 -21.73 25.94
CA LYS A 49 21.28 -21.68 27.40
C LYS A 49 19.87 -21.76 28.01
N ASP A 50 19.64 -22.67 28.96
CA ASP A 50 18.34 -22.91 29.63
C ASP A 50 17.84 -21.75 30.54
N ASP A 51 18.22 -20.51 30.25
CA ASP A 51 17.69 -19.34 30.92
C ASP A 51 16.40 -18.88 30.24
N ASN A 52 15.44 -18.37 31.02
CA ASN A 52 14.19 -17.76 30.52
C ASN A 52 14.40 -16.54 29.58
N SER A 53 15.64 -16.16 29.26
CA SER A 53 15.98 -14.95 28.52
C SER A 53 17.07 -15.17 27.44
N VAL A 54 16.97 -16.26 26.67
CA VAL A 54 17.86 -16.52 25.52
C VAL A 54 17.85 -15.35 24.51
N LEU A 55 16.70 -14.72 24.32
CA LEU A 55 16.54 -13.55 23.46
C LEU A 55 15.92 -12.40 24.22
N VAL A 56 16.75 -11.41 24.57
CA VAL A 56 16.29 -10.15 25.17
C VAL A 56 16.26 -9.07 24.10
N LYS A 57 15.09 -8.48 23.88
CA LYS A 57 14.94 -7.30 23.03
C LYS A 57 15.67 -6.12 23.69
N SER A 58 16.53 -5.45 22.92
CA SER A 58 17.17 -4.22 23.39
C SER A 58 16.11 -3.12 23.62
N PRO A 59 16.16 -2.38 24.74
CA PRO A 59 15.29 -1.23 24.96
C PRO A 59 15.53 -0.11 23.93
N ASN A 60 16.72 -0.09 23.30
CA ASN A 60 17.10 0.89 22.28
C ASN A 60 16.83 0.43 20.85
N LEU A 61 16.02 -0.62 20.65
CA LEU A 61 15.66 -1.07 19.31
C LEU A 61 14.78 -0.02 18.63
N LYS A 62 15.36 0.74 17.70
CA LYS A 62 14.61 1.65 16.83
C LYS A 62 13.84 0.82 15.80
N THR A 63 12.52 0.80 15.93
CA THR A 63 11.60 0.16 14.99
C THR A 63 11.20 1.18 13.93
N SER A 64 11.79 1.07 12.73
CA SER A 64 11.33 1.85 11.57
C SER A 64 10.11 1.14 10.97
N ASN A 65 8.91 1.64 11.23
CA ASN A 65 7.62 1.18 10.69
C ASN A 65 7.21 -0.29 10.96
N ALA A 66 8.04 -1.09 11.64
CA ALA A 66 7.74 -2.46 12.06
C ALA A 66 8.37 -2.78 13.41
N TYR A 67 7.63 -3.46 14.29
CA TYR A 67 8.08 -3.87 15.61
C TYR A 67 8.12 -5.39 15.74
N LEU A 68 9.08 -5.89 16.52
CA LEU A 68 9.14 -7.31 16.89
C LEU A 68 7.93 -7.63 17.78
N GLU A 69 7.03 -8.49 17.29
CA GLU A 69 5.83 -8.94 18.00
C GLU A 69 6.14 -10.18 18.81
N ARG A 70 6.78 -11.19 18.19
CA ARG A 70 7.09 -12.47 18.84
C ARG A 70 8.45 -12.98 18.40
N ASN A 71 9.12 -13.71 19.28
CA ASN A 71 10.33 -14.44 18.96
C ASN A 71 10.22 -15.89 19.44
N ARG A 72 10.91 -16.80 18.77
CA ARG A 72 11.04 -18.19 19.15
C ARG A 72 12.46 -18.66 18.90
N THR A 73 12.94 -19.53 19.76
CA THR A 73 14.24 -20.19 19.64
C THR A 73 14.03 -21.68 19.63
N TYR A 74 14.63 -22.38 18.67
CA TYR A 74 14.60 -23.84 18.63
C TYR A 74 15.89 -24.38 18.02
N GLU A 75 16.12 -25.67 18.19
CA GLU A 75 17.16 -26.40 17.47
C GLU A 75 16.63 -26.74 16.08
N CYS A 76 17.45 -26.56 15.04
CA CYS A 76 17.05 -26.89 13.68
C CYS A 76 16.77 -28.40 13.58
N ALA A 77 15.76 -28.79 12.80
CA ALA A 77 15.56 -30.19 12.48
C ALA A 77 16.80 -30.72 11.75
N SER A 78 17.33 -31.88 12.17
CA SER A 78 18.45 -32.53 11.49
C SER A 78 17.95 -33.14 10.17
N THR A 79 17.68 -32.28 9.20
CA THR A 79 17.47 -32.71 7.83
C THR A 79 18.85 -33.06 7.27
N GLY A 80 18.99 -34.27 6.73
CA GLY A 80 20.23 -34.74 6.11
C GLY A 80 20.60 -33.83 4.94
N SER A 81 21.32 -32.76 5.24
CA SER A 81 21.91 -31.86 4.27
C SER A 81 22.96 -32.63 3.49
N TRP A 82 23.17 -32.24 2.23
CA TRP A 82 24.28 -32.77 1.41
C TRP A 82 25.65 -32.62 2.09
N ARG A 83 25.76 -31.71 3.08
CA ARG A 83 26.99 -31.51 3.86
C ARG A 83 27.22 -32.53 4.97
N GLY A 84 26.18 -33.21 5.46
CA GLY A 84 26.26 -34.06 6.65
C GLY A 84 25.39 -33.58 7.82
N ASN A 85 25.62 -34.12 9.02
CA ASN A 85 24.81 -33.84 10.21
C ASN A 85 25.46 -32.75 11.08
N TYR A 86 25.02 -31.51 10.90
CA TYR A 86 25.51 -30.36 11.65
C TYR A 86 24.54 -29.97 12.78
N SER A 87 25.10 -29.47 13.88
CA SER A 87 24.30 -28.83 14.92
C SER A 87 23.92 -27.42 14.46
N CYS A 88 22.65 -27.06 14.58
CA CYS A 88 22.14 -25.75 14.13
C CYS A 88 21.15 -25.20 15.16
N LEU A 89 21.28 -23.90 15.45
CA LEU A 89 20.36 -23.13 16.27
C LEU A 89 19.61 -22.14 15.40
N GLN A 90 18.28 -22.10 15.54
CA GLN A 90 17.43 -21.20 14.76
C GLN A 90 16.67 -20.24 15.67
N VAL A 91 16.59 -19.01 15.20
CA VAL A 91 15.79 -17.94 15.79
C VAL A 91 14.75 -17.51 14.78
N GLU A 92 13.50 -17.57 15.21
CA GLU A 92 12.35 -16.99 14.53
C GLU A 92 11.98 -15.66 15.15
N MET A 93 11.80 -14.66 14.31
CA MET A 93 11.32 -13.33 14.68
C MET A 93 10.14 -12.98 13.82
N ILE A 94 9.00 -12.74 14.45
CA ILE A 94 7.78 -12.28 13.79
C ILE A 94 7.69 -10.79 14.01
N PHE A 95 7.71 -10.04 12.92
CA PHE A 95 7.52 -8.60 12.94
C PHE A 95 6.08 -8.25 12.58
N SER A 96 5.54 -7.20 13.17
CA SER A 96 4.28 -6.58 12.76
C SER A 96 4.54 -5.15 12.32
N ARG A 97 3.91 -4.72 11.23
CA ARG A 97 3.93 -3.33 10.78
C ARG A 97 2.99 -2.47 11.63
N ASP A 98 3.33 -1.19 11.78
CA ASP A 98 2.41 -0.22 12.38
C ASP A 98 1.35 0.20 11.36
N ARG A 99 0.10 -0.21 11.60
CA ARG A 99 -1.04 0.04 10.69
C ARG A 99 -1.48 1.51 10.70
N THR A 100 -1.26 2.20 11.81
CA THR A 100 -1.77 3.57 12.04
C THR A 100 -1.21 4.54 11.02
N PHE A 101 0.08 4.42 10.72
CA PHE A 101 0.77 5.20 9.71
C PHE A 101 0.13 5.02 8.33
N TYR A 102 -0.10 3.77 7.91
CA TYR A 102 -0.71 3.49 6.60
C TYR A 102 -2.15 4.00 6.52
N PHE A 103 -2.95 3.86 7.58
CA PHE A 103 -4.31 4.44 7.62
C PHE A 103 -4.30 5.95 7.45
N ALA A 104 -3.46 6.66 8.21
CA ALA A 104 -3.41 8.11 8.19
C ALA A 104 -2.88 8.67 6.86
N THR A 105 -1.86 8.04 6.28
CA THR A 105 -1.13 8.59 5.12
C THR A 105 -1.69 8.14 3.77
N ILE A 106 -2.47 7.05 3.71
CA ILE A 106 -2.93 6.47 2.44
C ILE A 106 -4.46 6.34 2.41
N PHE A 107 -5.04 5.65 3.39
CA PHE A 107 -6.46 5.32 3.36
C PHE A 107 -7.33 6.58 3.57
N ILE A 108 -6.99 7.40 4.56
CA ILE A 108 -7.70 8.67 4.82
C ILE A 108 -7.66 9.62 3.62
N PRO A 109 -6.49 10.00 3.06
CA PRO A 109 -6.46 10.88 1.89
C PRO A 109 -7.13 10.25 0.67
N GLY A 110 -7.02 8.93 0.47
CA GLY A 110 -7.75 8.23 -0.60
C GLY A 110 -9.27 8.35 -0.47
N LEU A 111 -9.81 8.19 0.74
CA LEU A 111 -11.24 8.40 1.02
C LEU A 111 -11.67 9.85 0.80
N ILE A 112 -10.87 10.83 1.22
CA ILE A 112 -11.15 12.25 0.98
C ILE A 112 -11.19 12.54 -0.53
N LEU A 113 -10.26 11.99 -1.30
CA LEU A 113 -10.25 12.17 -2.76
C LEU A 113 -11.48 11.53 -3.42
N VAL A 114 -11.84 10.31 -3.04
CA VAL A 114 -13.05 9.65 -3.56
C VAL A 114 -14.31 10.44 -3.20
N THR A 115 -14.48 10.85 -1.94
CA THR A 115 -15.64 11.67 -1.52
C THR A 115 -15.67 13.02 -2.22
N SER A 116 -14.53 13.67 -2.43
CA SER A 116 -14.46 14.93 -3.19
C SER A 116 -14.88 14.79 -4.65
N SER A 117 -14.65 13.62 -5.25
CA SER A 117 -15.11 13.34 -6.61
C SER A 117 -16.65 13.29 -6.69
N PHE A 118 -17.31 12.76 -5.66
CA PHE A 118 -18.78 12.75 -5.54
C PHE A 118 -19.38 14.13 -5.31
N ILE A 119 -18.66 15.04 -4.61
CA ILE A 119 -19.12 16.42 -4.38
C ILE A 119 -19.35 17.14 -5.73
N THR A 120 -18.61 16.78 -6.78
CA THR A 120 -18.81 17.37 -8.11
C THR A 120 -20.19 17.09 -8.72
N PHE A 121 -20.91 16.06 -8.25
CA PHE A 121 -22.28 15.76 -8.67
C PHE A 121 -23.31 16.72 -8.09
N PHE A 122 -23.02 17.30 -6.93
CA PHE A 122 -23.92 18.26 -6.27
C PHE A 122 -23.79 19.68 -6.82
N LEU A 123 -22.78 19.95 -7.66
CA LEU A 123 -22.61 21.25 -8.29
C LEU A 123 -23.54 21.42 -9.50
N GLU A 124 -24.14 22.60 -9.61
CA GLU A 124 -24.95 22.98 -10.76
C GLU A 124 -24.16 22.87 -12.09
N TRP A 125 -24.87 22.48 -13.14
CA TRP A 125 -24.29 22.18 -14.46
C TRP A 125 -23.73 23.39 -15.20
N ASP A 126 -24.09 24.60 -14.79
CA ASP A 126 -23.67 25.86 -15.41
C ASP A 126 -22.19 26.21 -15.10
N ALA A 127 -21.67 25.75 -13.96
CA ALA A 127 -20.30 25.98 -13.52
C ALA A 127 -19.27 24.98 -14.09
N VAL A 128 -19.27 24.79 -15.42
CA VAL A 128 -18.38 23.86 -16.15
C VAL A 128 -16.87 24.03 -15.81
N PRO A 129 -16.28 25.24 -15.84
CA PRO A 129 -14.84 25.39 -15.60
C PRO A 129 -14.44 24.98 -14.18
N ALA A 130 -15.26 25.30 -13.17
CA ALA A 130 -15.01 24.91 -11.79
C ALA A 130 -15.02 23.39 -11.62
N ARG A 131 -16.05 22.71 -12.16
CA ARG A 131 -16.17 21.24 -12.08
C ARG A 131 -15.01 20.54 -12.78
N THR A 132 -14.59 21.02 -13.95
CA THR A 132 -13.47 20.44 -14.71
C THR A 132 -12.16 20.54 -13.93
N ILE A 133 -11.86 21.73 -13.38
CA ILE A 133 -10.61 21.97 -12.64
C ILE A 133 -10.57 21.09 -11.38
N ILE A 134 -11.66 21.03 -10.63
CA ILE A 134 -11.74 20.22 -9.41
C ILE A 134 -11.56 18.73 -9.74
N GLY A 135 -12.23 18.22 -10.78
CA GLY A 135 -12.14 16.81 -11.20
C GLY A 135 -10.75 16.40 -11.72
N VAL A 136 -10.15 17.22 -12.58
CA VAL A 136 -8.79 16.95 -13.11
C VAL A 136 -7.74 17.04 -12.00
N THR A 137 -7.86 18.02 -11.11
CA THR A 137 -6.92 18.19 -9.98
C THR A 137 -7.00 17.03 -9.01
N THR A 138 -8.20 16.54 -8.68
CA THR A 138 -8.38 15.36 -7.82
C THR A 138 -7.80 14.10 -8.45
N MET A 139 -8.02 13.89 -9.75
CA MET A 139 -7.43 12.77 -10.49
C MET A 139 -5.90 12.83 -10.51
N LEU A 140 -5.31 14.01 -10.77
CA LEU A 140 -3.87 14.21 -10.74
C LEU A 140 -3.27 13.98 -9.35
N ASN A 141 -3.90 14.52 -8.31
CA ASN A 141 -3.48 14.31 -6.92
C ASN A 141 -3.51 12.84 -6.56
N TYR A 142 -4.57 12.12 -6.95
CA TYR A 142 -4.69 10.69 -6.73
C TYR A 142 -3.52 9.91 -7.35
N PHE A 143 -3.25 10.11 -8.65
CA PHE A 143 -2.12 9.46 -9.31
C PHE A 143 -0.78 9.84 -8.70
N THR A 144 -0.61 11.10 -8.31
CA THR A 144 0.64 11.59 -7.71
C THR A 144 0.91 10.92 -6.38
N THR A 145 -0.07 10.89 -5.48
CA THR A 145 0.05 10.23 -4.17
C THR A 145 0.22 8.72 -4.31
N SER A 146 -0.58 8.09 -5.18
CA SER A 146 -0.51 6.64 -5.42
C SER A 146 0.85 6.21 -6.01
N ASN A 147 1.38 6.96 -6.97
CA ASN A 147 2.70 6.69 -7.54
C ASN A 147 3.84 7.02 -6.56
N SER A 148 3.71 8.08 -5.77
CA SER A 148 4.68 8.40 -4.71
C SER A 148 4.77 7.25 -3.72
N PHE A 149 3.64 6.67 -3.33
CA PHE A 149 3.59 5.52 -2.46
C PHE A 149 4.17 4.26 -3.11
N ARG A 150 3.76 3.93 -4.35
CA ARG A 150 4.28 2.76 -5.07
C ARG A 150 5.80 2.74 -5.19
N ARG A 151 6.45 3.90 -5.35
CA ARG A 151 7.92 4.01 -5.38
C ARG A 151 8.60 3.60 -4.07
N THR A 152 7.89 3.61 -2.95
CA THR A 152 8.45 3.21 -1.66
C THR A 152 8.37 1.69 -1.43
N LEU A 153 7.61 0.97 -2.26
CA LEU A 153 7.54 -0.48 -2.22
C LEU A 153 8.43 -1.07 -3.31
N PRO A 154 9.12 -2.20 -3.06
CA PRO A 154 9.73 -2.96 -4.13
C PRO A 154 8.64 -3.38 -5.13
N ASP A 155 8.97 -3.34 -6.42
CA ASP A 155 8.06 -3.73 -7.50
C ASP A 155 7.82 -5.23 -7.43
N VAL A 156 6.69 -5.64 -6.85
CA VAL A 156 6.36 -7.04 -6.62
C VAL A 156 5.08 -7.31 -7.38
N ALA A 157 5.15 -8.22 -8.35
CA ALA A 157 4.06 -8.57 -9.28
C ALA A 157 2.83 -9.24 -8.63
N ASN A 158 2.70 -9.21 -7.30
CA ASN A 158 1.57 -9.83 -6.59
C ASN A 158 0.40 -8.85 -6.42
N LEU A 159 -0.83 -9.37 -6.53
CA LEU A 159 -2.06 -8.67 -6.15
C LEU A 159 -2.04 -8.42 -4.63
N THR A 160 -1.48 -7.30 -4.21
CA THR A 160 -1.52 -6.86 -2.82
C THR A 160 -2.90 -6.27 -2.50
N ALA A 161 -3.34 -6.36 -1.24
CA ALA A 161 -4.56 -5.70 -0.77
C ALA A 161 -4.57 -4.19 -1.10
N MET A 162 -3.40 -3.57 -1.07
CA MET A 162 -3.21 -2.18 -1.46
C MET A 162 -3.48 -1.92 -2.96
N ASN A 163 -3.06 -2.81 -3.86
CA ASN A 163 -3.35 -2.70 -5.28
C ASN A 163 -4.86 -2.80 -5.55
N VAL A 164 -5.57 -3.65 -4.80
CA VAL A 164 -7.04 -3.76 -4.90
C VAL A 164 -7.71 -2.48 -4.44
N TRP A 165 -7.30 -1.93 -3.29
CA TRP A 165 -7.81 -0.64 -2.80
C TRP A 165 -7.60 0.48 -3.81
N ASP A 166 -6.39 0.60 -4.34
CA ASP A 166 -6.04 1.61 -5.36
C ASP A 166 -6.85 1.42 -6.65
N GLY A 167 -7.09 0.18 -7.08
CA GLY A 167 -7.93 -0.12 -8.23
C GLY A 167 -9.38 0.31 -8.01
N VAL A 168 -9.96 0.03 -6.84
CA VAL A 168 -11.33 0.41 -6.50
C VAL A 168 -11.47 1.94 -6.46
N CYS A 169 -10.58 2.64 -5.77
CA CYS A 169 -10.58 4.10 -5.72
C CYS A 169 -10.40 4.73 -7.12
N MET A 170 -9.53 4.18 -7.97
CA MET A 170 -9.33 4.62 -9.34
C MET A 170 -10.61 4.46 -10.19
N CYS A 171 -11.30 3.32 -10.06
CA CYS A 171 -12.57 3.10 -10.76
C CYS A 171 -13.62 4.15 -10.39
N PHE A 172 -13.75 4.50 -9.10
CA PHE A 172 -14.70 5.53 -8.66
C PHE A 172 -14.36 6.93 -9.20
N VAL A 173 -13.09 7.34 -9.11
CA VAL A 173 -12.66 8.65 -9.65
C VAL A 173 -12.87 8.70 -11.16
N PHE A 174 -12.54 7.63 -11.89
CA PHE A 174 -12.75 7.57 -13.33
C PHE A 174 -14.25 7.62 -13.70
N ALA A 175 -15.10 6.90 -12.97
CA ALA A 175 -16.55 6.94 -13.18
C ALA A 175 -17.12 8.36 -13.00
N SER A 176 -16.62 9.10 -12.00
CA SER A 176 -17.02 10.51 -11.77
C SER A 176 -16.63 11.42 -12.95
N PHE A 177 -15.46 11.19 -13.54
CA PHE A 177 -15.01 11.95 -14.71
C PHE A 177 -15.85 11.63 -15.95
N VAL A 178 -16.19 10.36 -16.16
CA VAL A 178 -17.05 9.94 -17.27
C VAL A 178 -18.44 10.56 -17.16
N GLU A 179 -19.02 10.58 -15.97
CA GLU A 179 -20.30 11.27 -15.70
C GLU A 179 -20.22 12.74 -16.10
N PHE A 180 -19.17 13.43 -15.67
CA PHE A 180 -18.97 14.85 -15.98
C PHE A 180 -18.96 15.09 -17.50
N VAL A 181 -18.27 14.24 -18.27
CA VAL A 181 -18.23 14.32 -19.73
C VAL A 181 -19.64 14.12 -20.33
N ILE A 182 -20.39 13.13 -19.85
CA ILE A 182 -21.75 12.84 -20.33
C ILE A 182 -22.71 14.01 -20.05
N VAL A 183 -22.67 14.59 -18.84
CA VAL A 183 -23.50 15.74 -18.48
C VAL A 183 -23.17 16.96 -19.33
N ASN A 184 -21.88 17.24 -19.55
CA ASN A 184 -21.45 18.35 -20.40
C ASN A 184 -21.88 18.17 -21.85
N CYS A 185 -21.73 16.97 -22.41
CA CYS A 185 -22.18 16.67 -23.77
C CYS A 185 -23.71 16.84 -23.90
N THR A 186 -24.48 16.37 -22.92
CA THR A 186 -25.95 16.46 -22.93
C THR A 186 -26.42 17.90 -22.74
N GLY A 187 -25.81 18.66 -21.82
CA GLY A 187 -26.08 20.08 -21.62
C GLY A 187 -25.84 20.91 -22.89
N ARG A 188 -24.68 20.71 -23.55
CA ARG A 188 -24.37 21.37 -24.83
C ARG A 188 -25.36 21.02 -25.94
N ARG A 189 -25.82 19.76 -26.00
CA ARG A 189 -26.85 19.33 -26.97
C ARG A 189 -28.20 20.03 -26.73
N LYS A 190 -28.64 20.15 -25.46
CA LYS A 190 -29.88 20.88 -25.11
C LYS A 190 -29.81 22.35 -25.49
N VAL A 191 -28.69 23.04 -25.20
CA VAL A 191 -28.48 24.44 -25.59
C VAL A 191 -28.55 24.61 -27.10
N LYS A 192 -27.85 23.76 -27.88
CA LYS A 192 -27.87 23.81 -29.35
C LYS A 192 -29.27 23.55 -29.94
N SER A 193 -30.03 22.62 -29.35
CA SER A 193 -31.42 22.34 -29.72
C SER A 193 -32.34 23.53 -29.46
N ASN A 194 -32.21 24.18 -28.29
CA ASN A 194 -33.00 25.37 -27.94
C ASN A 194 -32.70 26.54 -28.89
N ILE A 195 -31.43 26.74 -29.25
CA ILE A 195 -31.03 27.79 -30.21
C ILE A 195 -31.61 27.50 -31.61
N SER A 196 -31.56 26.26 -32.09
CA SER A 196 -32.13 25.91 -33.41
C SER A 196 -33.66 26.04 -33.44
N SER A 197 -34.33 25.74 -32.33
CA SER A 197 -35.79 25.89 -32.21
C SER A 197 -36.21 27.36 -32.18
N ASN A 198 -35.47 28.22 -31.46
CA ASN A 198 -35.72 29.67 -31.47
C ASN A 198 -35.36 30.34 -32.80
N ALA A 199 -34.34 29.86 -33.52
CA ALA A 199 -34.00 30.35 -34.86
C ALA A 199 -35.10 30.05 -35.88
N GLY A 200 -35.81 28.91 -35.75
CA GLY A 200 -36.96 28.56 -36.59
C GLY A 200 -38.22 29.39 -36.33
N ASN A 201 -38.40 29.93 -35.11
CA ASN A 201 -39.52 30.80 -34.76
C ASN A 201 -39.27 32.29 -35.08
N GLY A 202 -38.05 32.67 -35.46
CA GLY A 202 -37.69 34.06 -35.76
C GLY A 202 -37.94 34.52 -37.21
N THR A 203 -38.51 33.69 -38.09
CA THR A 203 -38.65 34.01 -39.53
C THR A 203 -40.09 34.15 -40.04
N ILE A 204 -41.10 34.14 -39.16
CA ILE A 204 -42.51 34.37 -39.54
C ILE A 204 -43.02 35.66 -38.87
N SER A 205 -42.53 36.80 -39.36
CA SER A 205 -43.24 38.08 -39.23
C SER A 205 -42.77 39.03 -40.33
N LYS A 206 -43.10 38.67 -41.57
CA LYS A 206 -43.19 39.61 -42.70
C LYS A 206 -44.57 39.44 -43.30
N THR A 207 -45.58 39.93 -42.57
CA THR A 207 -46.89 40.17 -43.18
C THR A 207 -46.85 41.58 -43.73
N ILE A 208 -47.05 41.63 -45.04
CA ILE A 208 -47.18 42.78 -45.90
C ILE A 208 -48.51 43.46 -45.54
N ASP A 209 -48.48 44.74 -45.17
CA ASP A 209 -49.67 45.59 -45.24
C ASP A 209 -49.42 46.63 -46.34
N ILE A 210 -50.16 46.46 -47.43
CA ILE A 210 -50.34 47.41 -48.52
C ILE A 210 -51.58 48.23 -48.17
N GLU A 211 -51.42 49.54 -47.96
CA GLU A 211 -52.32 50.58 -48.49
C GLU A 211 -51.58 51.92 -48.60
#